data_AF-A0A1N7KES0-F1
#
_entry.id   AF-A0A1N7KES0-F1
#
_cell.length_a   1.000
_cell.length_b   1.000
_cell.length_c   1.000
_cell.angle_alpha   90.00
_cell.angle_beta   90.00
_cell.angle_gamma   90.00
#
_symmetry.space_group_name_H-M   'P 1'
#
loop_
_entity.id
_entity.type
_entity.pdbx_description
1 polymer ?
#
loop_
_entity_poly.entity_id
_entity_poly.type
_entity_poly.pdbx_seq_one_letter_code
_entity_poly.pdbx_strand_id
1 'polypeptide(L)'
;MRCAPILCCLALALSACGIAPEPGAEGDVPTLSGLELADEAGQAEIAARPAEAAPEAADTPLSEAAGVGGRPAATPGDAAPEGWLLGFFRNRADAASAPAPTAADRARDSVLASLPAESRVAPPDAPADESGGTGFFSGLFGGGGATVPSARSEVGPNEAVPFGALARLCGVDVGRLASAIERHERYRLYDSAPGQTGPRNWYITGFDDGCARQFTAALALFGTVETHESLRYGAAAGDLPMTATDEAYKDVKSRICRVGRSQPCGSRLGRLDRTSVFVTVYERFGGNARWMNAFLHDGDVAATDIASN
;
A
#
# COMPACT_ATOMS: atom_id res chain seq x y z
N MET A 1 -54.82 68.71 3.18
CA MET A 1 -54.15 69.04 4.46
C MET A 1 -52.93 68.16 4.59
N ARG A 2 -51.78 68.78 4.87
CA ARG A 2 -50.45 68.19 4.88
C ARG A 2 -50.20 67.51 6.23
N CYS A 3 -49.61 66.32 6.23
CA CYS A 3 -48.68 65.89 7.28
C CYS A 3 -47.71 64.87 6.68
N ALA A 4 -46.45 65.29 6.60
CA ALA A 4 -45.28 64.49 6.27
C ALA A 4 -44.60 64.07 7.62
N PRO A 5 -43.41 63.45 7.64
CA PRO A 5 -43.22 62.10 8.17
C PRO A 5 -42.35 62.07 9.44
N ILE A 6 -42.48 61.03 10.28
CA ILE A 6 -41.47 60.72 11.31
C ILE A 6 -40.52 59.68 10.74
N LEU A 7 -39.44 60.22 10.18
CA LEU A 7 -38.23 59.54 9.75
C LEU A 7 -37.47 59.11 11.02
N CYS A 8 -37.54 57.84 11.40
CA CYS A 8 -36.69 57.29 12.44
C CYS A 8 -35.36 56.87 11.80
N CYS A 9 -34.42 57.80 11.75
CA CYS A 9 -33.04 57.57 11.34
C CYS A 9 -32.34 56.70 12.41
N LEU A 10 -32.33 55.38 12.20
CA LEU A 10 -31.42 54.49 12.93
C LEU A 10 -30.05 54.57 12.24
N ALA A 11 -29.17 55.42 12.77
CA ALA A 11 -27.77 55.50 12.35
C ALA A 11 -27.03 54.26 12.87
N LEU A 12 -26.95 53.22 12.04
CA LEU A 12 -25.99 52.13 12.21
C LEU A 12 -24.59 52.67 11.88
N ALA A 13 -23.81 52.95 12.92
CA ALA A 13 -22.38 53.20 12.79
C ALA A 13 -21.69 51.90 12.36
N LEU A 14 -21.42 51.76 11.06
CA LEU A 14 -20.44 50.80 10.57
C LEU A 14 -19.05 51.23 11.05
N SER A 15 -18.57 50.57 12.09
CA SER A 15 -17.14 50.52 12.42
C SER A 15 -16.44 49.74 11.30
N ALA A 16 -15.93 50.49 10.32
CA ALA A 16 -14.95 49.97 9.38
C ALA A 16 -13.57 50.00 10.09
N CYS A 17 -13.03 48.83 10.42
CA CYS A 17 -11.59 48.69 10.63
C CYS A 17 -10.90 48.85 9.27
N GLY A 18 -10.70 50.09 8.85
CA GLY A 18 -9.81 50.44 7.75
C GLY A 18 -8.38 50.33 8.24
N ILE A 19 -7.75 49.17 8.04
CA ILE A 19 -6.29 49.07 8.04
C ILE A 19 -5.83 49.74 6.74
N ALA A 20 -5.29 50.95 6.86
CA ALA A 20 -4.56 51.58 5.78
C ALA A 20 -3.30 50.74 5.48
N PRO A 21 -2.96 50.46 4.21
CA PRO A 21 -1.69 49.82 3.89
C PRO A 21 -0.56 50.83 4.10
N GLU A 22 0.29 50.57 5.09
CA GLU A 22 1.59 51.21 5.24
C GLU A 22 2.44 50.91 3.98
N PRO A 23 3.02 51.91 3.30
CA PRO A 23 3.94 51.67 2.20
C PRO A 23 5.30 51.25 2.77
N GLY A 24 5.56 49.94 2.84
CA GLY A 24 6.88 49.44 3.25
C GLY A 24 6.99 47.97 3.68
N ALA A 25 5.91 47.18 3.68
CA ALA A 25 5.96 45.79 4.13
C ALA A 25 6.22 44.79 2.99
N GLU A 26 7.34 44.94 2.28
CA GLU A 26 8.04 43.78 1.70
C GLU A 26 9.00 43.26 2.78
N GLY A 27 8.41 42.78 3.87
CA GLY A 27 9.11 42.18 5.00
C GLY A 27 9.02 40.67 4.91
N ASP A 28 10.17 40.07 4.61
CA ASP A 28 10.55 38.67 4.73
C ASP A 28 9.56 37.81 5.53
N VAL A 29 8.81 36.93 4.85
CA VAL A 29 7.95 35.95 5.51
C VAL A 29 8.87 34.89 6.10
N PRO A 30 8.95 34.74 7.44
CA PRO A 30 9.88 33.79 8.04
C PRO A 30 9.58 32.38 7.54
N THR A 31 10.56 31.79 6.87
CA THR A 31 10.50 30.39 6.42
C THR A 31 10.63 29.47 7.63
N LEU A 32 10.06 28.25 7.54
CA LEU A 32 10.15 27.24 8.61
C LEU A 32 11.60 26.90 9.00
N SER A 33 12.56 27.19 8.12
CA SER A 33 14.00 27.02 8.38
C SER A 33 14.62 28.13 9.24
N GLY A 34 13.93 29.25 9.43
CA GLY A 34 14.38 30.41 10.22
C GLY A 34 13.76 30.52 11.60
N LEU A 35 12.94 29.55 12.02
CA LEU A 35 12.39 29.49 13.37
C LEU A 35 13.36 28.70 14.27
N GLU A 36 14.06 29.41 15.16
CA GLU A 36 14.73 28.77 16.29
C GLU A 36 13.67 28.13 17.20
N LEU A 37 13.60 26.80 17.17
CA LEU A 37 12.84 26.03 18.13
C LEU A 37 13.50 26.18 19.50
N ALA A 38 12.76 26.65 20.50
CA ALA A 38 13.25 26.66 21.88
C ALA A 38 13.64 25.23 22.31
N ASP A 39 14.76 25.06 23.01
CA ASP A 39 15.24 23.74 23.49
C ASP A 39 14.22 23.01 24.39
N GLU A 40 13.23 23.73 24.90
CA GLU A 40 12.13 23.23 25.74
C GLU A 40 10.89 22.77 24.92
N ALA A 41 10.85 23.06 23.61
CA ALA A 41 9.77 22.69 22.70
C ALA A 41 9.89 21.21 22.27
N GLY A 42 9.73 20.34 23.25
CA GLY A 42 9.78 18.89 23.08
C GLY A 42 9.40 18.10 24.34
N GLN A 43 9.03 18.77 25.43
CA GLN A 43 8.75 18.13 26.71
C GLN A 43 7.26 18.22 27.02
N ALA A 44 6.49 17.27 26.48
CA ALA A 44 5.19 16.96 27.07
C ALA A 44 5.46 16.20 28.37
N GLU A 45 5.28 16.86 29.52
CA GLU A 45 5.31 16.19 30.82
C GLU A 45 4.17 15.16 30.89
N ILE A 46 4.54 13.87 30.80
CA ILE A 46 3.64 12.79 31.21
C ILE A 46 3.59 12.84 32.74
N ALA A 47 2.52 13.42 33.28
CA ALA A 47 2.25 13.43 34.71
C ALA A 47 2.01 11.99 35.20
N ALA A 48 3.06 11.36 35.74
CA ALA A 48 2.95 10.13 36.51
C ALA A 48 2.41 10.44 37.91
N ARG A 49 1.29 9.82 38.29
CA ARG A 49 0.79 9.82 39.67
C ARG A 49 1.74 9.02 40.58
N PRO A 50 1.95 9.40 41.85
CA PRO A 50 2.87 8.70 42.73
C PRO A 50 2.25 7.39 43.23
N ALA A 51 3.01 6.30 43.15
CA ALA A 51 2.79 5.09 43.93
C ALA A 51 4.00 4.93 44.87
N GLU A 52 3.72 4.85 46.16
CA GLU A 52 4.69 4.73 47.24
C GLU A 52 5.38 3.35 47.28
N ALA A 53 6.69 3.39 47.53
CA ALA A 53 7.56 2.46 48.29
C ALA A 53 7.83 0.99 47.80
N ALA A 54 8.95 0.82 47.07
CA ALA A 54 10.20 0.01 47.30
C ALA A 54 10.16 -1.45 47.89
N PRO A 55 11.24 -2.30 47.77
CA PRO A 55 12.61 -2.03 47.27
C PRO A 55 13.31 -3.10 46.35
N GLU A 56 14.42 -2.65 45.75
CA GLU A 56 15.73 -3.27 45.44
C GLU A 56 15.87 -4.68 44.82
N ALA A 57 16.58 -4.79 43.68
CA ALA A 57 18.03 -5.09 43.68
C ALA A 57 18.61 -5.34 42.26
N ALA A 58 19.90 -4.99 42.13
CA ALA A 58 20.95 -5.53 41.25
C ALA A 58 21.33 -4.76 39.97
N ASP A 59 22.44 -4.04 40.13
CA ASP A 59 23.37 -3.49 39.16
C ASP A 59 23.90 -4.49 38.11
N THR A 60 24.10 -4.05 36.88
CA THR A 60 25.27 -4.48 36.06
C THR A 60 25.62 -3.40 35.01
N PRO A 61 26.90 -2.97 34.89
CA PRO A 61 27.30 -1.85 34.04
C PRO A 61 27.63 -2.21 32.59
N LEU A 62 27.56 -1.18 31.74
CA LEU A 62 27.89 -1.14 30.32
C LEU A 62 29.34 -0.64 30.13
N SER A 63 30.18 -1.42 29.44
CA SER A 63 31.47 -1.07 28.78
C SER A 63 31.89 -2.32 27.97
N GLU A 64 32.51 -2.32 26.79
CA GLU A 64 33.27 -1.32 26.05
C GLU A 64 33.43 -1.84 24.59
N ALA A 65 33.68 -0.92 23.66
CA ALA A 65 33.93 -1.17 22.24
C ALA A 65 35.42 -1.46 21.95
N ALA A 66 35.72 -2.35 20.99
CA ALA A 66 36.88 -2.25 20.09
C ALA A 66 36.87 -3.40 19.06
N GLY A 67 37.08 -3.08 17.78
CA GLY A 67 37.43 -4.11 16.79
C GLY A 67 37.05 -3.83 15.33
N VAL A 68 37.36 -2.65 14.78
CA VAL A 68 37.33 -2.41 13.33
C VAL A 68 38.73 -2.60 12.76
N GLY A 69 38.94 -3.70 12.04
CA GLY A 69 40.04 -3.92 11.09
C GLY A 69 39.50 -4.76 9.93
N GLY A 70 39.89 -4.61 8.67
CA GLY A 70 40.85 -3.74 8.03
C GLY A 70 40.61 -3.82 6.51
N ARG A 71 41.06 -2.79 5.79
CA ARG A 71 40.98 -2.64 4.34
C ARG A 71 42.08 -3.45 3.65
N PRO A 72 41.84 -4.02 2.46
CA PRO A 72 42.90 -4.14 1.46
C PRO A 72 42.60 -3.32 0.19
N ALA A 73 43.68 -2.80 -0.37
CA ALA A 73 43.75 -1.91 -1.51
C ALA A 73 43.66 -2.64 -2.87
N ALA A 74 43.25 -1.89 -3.90
CA ALA A 74 43.40 -2.18 -5.34
C ALA A 74 44.89 -2.19 -5.77
N THR A 75 45.37 -2.69 -6.91
CA THR A 75 44.97 -2.69 -8.36
C THR A 75 46.04 -3.55 -9.12
N PRO A 76 46.21 -3.65 -10.49
CA PRO A 76 45.37 -3.41 -11.69
C PRO A 76 45.50 -4.47 -12.85
N GLY A 77 44.71 -4.27 -13.94
CA GLY A 77 44.92 -4.80 -15.32
C GLY A 77 44.15 -6.09 -15.66
N ASP A 78 43.54 -6.32 -16.82
CA ASP A 78 43.76 -5.78 -18.16
C ASP A 78 42.58 -6.09 -19.13
N ALA A 79 42.49 -5.26 -20.18
CA ALA A 79 41.81 -5.31 -21.48
C ALA A 79 40.64 -6.27 -21.82
N ALA A 80 39.59 -5.66 -22.39
CA ALA A 80 38.68 -6.28 -23.37
C ALA A 80 39.38 -6.55 -24.71
N PRO A 81 38.85 -7.47 -25.53
CA PRO A 81 38.34 -6.99 -26.82
C PRO A 81 37.00 -7.58 -27.25
N GLU A 82 36.37 -6.85 -28.18
CA GLU A 82 35.11 -7.12 -28.85
C GLU A 82 35.14 -8.39 -29.72
N GLY A 83 33.97 -9.01 -29.87
CA GLY A 83 33.79 -10.16 -30.75
C GLY A 83 32.38 -10.73 -30.73
N TRP A 84 31.41 -9.94 -31.20
CA TRP A 84 30.10 -10.47 -31.62
C TRP A 84 30.29 -11.42 -32.82
N LEU A 85 29.44 -12.44 -32.96
CA LEU A 85 29.38 -13.45 -34.05
C LEU A 85 29.79 -14.91 -33.76
N LEU A 86 29.64 -15.46 -32.55
CA LEU A 86 29.57 -16.93 -32.36
C LEU A 86 28.64 -17.36 -31.21
N GLY A 87 27.37 -16.97 -31.30
CA GLY A 87 26.28 -17.68 -30.63
C GLY A 87 25.71 -18.74 -31.56
N PHE A 88 25.66 -20.01 -31.12
CA PHE A 88 24.55 -20.97 -31.33
C PHE A 88 24.87 -22.45 -31.02
N PHE A 89 26.11 -22.82 -30.68
CA PHE A 89 26.46 -24.25 -30.50
C PHE A 89 26.91 -24.67 -29.09
N ARG A 90 26.76 -23.83 -28.06
CA ARG A 90 27.16 -24.18 -26.69
C ARG A 90 26.01 -24.10 -25.69
N ASN A 91 24.89 -24.78 -26.00
CA ASN A 91 23.77 -24.96 -25.06
C ASN A 91 23.21 -26.40 -25.04
N ARG A 92 24.01 -27.39 -25.44
CA ARG A 92 23.58 -28.81 -25.42
C ARG A 92 24.49 -29.76 -24.60
N ALA A 93 25.44 -29.23 -23.83
CA ALA A 93 26.33 -30.05 -23.00
C ALA A 93 26.13 -29.90 -21.48
N ASP A 94 25.27 -28.99 -21.01
CA ASP A 94 25.00 -28.79 -19.56
C ASP A 94 23.59 -29.20 -19.12
N ALA A 95 22.79 -29.82 -20.00
CA ALA A 95 21.45 -30.30 -19.67
C ALA A 95 21.46 -31.77 -19.23
N ALA A 96 22.24 -32.10 -18.19
CA ALA A 96 22.14 -33.36 -17.44
C ALA A 96 22.87 -33.27 -16.09
N SER A 97 22.31 -32.50 -15.15
CA SER A 97 22.54 -32.72 -13.72
C SER A 97 21.32 -32.25 -12.96
N ALA A 98 20.56 -33.22 -12.46
CA ALA A 98 19.50 -32.96 -11.50
C ALA A 98 20.13 -32.49 -10.17
N PRO A 99 19.62 -31.43 -9.52
CA PRO A 99 20.13 -31.01 -8.23
C PRO A 99 19.82 -32.06 -7.16
N ALA A 100 20.83 -32.40 -6.34
CA ALA A 100 20.65 -33.25 -5.17
C ALA A 100 19.75 -32.56 -4.13
N PRO A 101 18.93 -33.31 -3.36
CA PRO A 101 18.01 -32.73 -2.39
C PRO A 101 18.76 -31.92 -1.34
N THR A 102 18.18 -30.81 -0.93
CA THR A 102 18.77 -29.87 0.03
C THR A 102 18.57 -30.35 1.47
N ALA A 103 19.26 -29.75 2.44
CA ALA A 103 19.06 -30.04 3.86
C ALA A 103 17.62 -29.74 4.31
N ALA A 104 16.94 -28.79 3.66
CA ALA A 104 15.54 -28.47 3.92
C ALA A 104 14.58 -29.56 3.44
N ASP A 105 14.89 -30.24 2.33
CA ASP A 105 14.08 -31.34 1.80
C ASP A 105 14.17 -32.58 2.70
N ARG A 106 15.36 -32.88 3.22
CA ARG A 106 15.55 -33.97 4.20
C ARG A 106 14.89 -33.68 5.55
N ALA A 107 14.82 -32.41 5.96
CA ALA A 107 14.13 -32.00 7.19
C ALA A 107 12.60 -32.09 7.05
N ARG A 108 12.05 -31.90 5.85
CA ARG A 108 10.61 -32.11 5.59
C ARG A 108 10.23 -33.58 5.62
N ASP A 109 11.04 -34.44 5.00
CA ASP A 109 10.82 -35.89 5.02
C ASP A 109 10.92 -36.49 6.42
N SER A 110 11.82 -36.00 7.29
CA SER A 110 11.94 -36.48 8.66
C SER A 110 10.76 -36.08 9.55
N VAL A 111 10.15 -34.91 9.31
CA VAL A 111 8.95 -34.44 10.02
C VAL A 111 7.71 -35.23 9.58
N LEU A 112 7.59 -35.57 8.29
CA LEU A 112 6.50 -36.44 7.80
C LEU A 112 6.61 -37.88 8.34
N ALA A 113 7.83 -38.39 8.52
CA ALA A 113 8.07 -39.72 9.07
C ALA A 113 7.74 -39.86 10.57
N SER A 114 7.67 -38.75 11.31
CA SER A 114 7.46 -38.72 12.76
C SER A 114 6.01 -38.42 13.18
N LEU A 115 5.09 -38.22 12.23
CA LEU A 115 3.66 -38.07 12.51
C LEU A 115 2.97 -39.44 12.73
N PRO A 116 2.06 -39.56 13.73
CA PRO A 116 1.29 -40.77 13.99
C PRO A 116 0.38 -41.12 12.80
N ALA A 117 0.16 -42.43 12.58
CA ALA A 117 -0.45 -42.97 11.37
C ALA A 117 -1.87 -42.46 11.07
N GLU A 118 -2.60 -41.95 12.06
CA GLU A 118 -3.95 -41.37 11.88
C GLU A 118 -3.96 -39.98 11.23
N SER A 119 -2.82 -39.29 11.11
CA SER A 119 -2.74 -37.98 10.44
C SER A 119 -2.22 -38.07 8.99
N ARG A 120 -2.06 -39.28 8.44
CA ARG A 120 -1.66 -39.51 7.05
C ARG A 120 -2.90 -39.68 6.19
N VAL A 121 -3.30 -38.62 5.48
CA VAL A 121 -4.33 -38.72 4.45
C VAL A 121 -3.75 -39.53 3.29
N ALA A 122 -4.31 -40.73 3.07
CA ALA A 122 -4.01 -41.51 1.88
C ALA A 122 -4.50 -40.76 0.64
N PRO A 123 -3.72 -40.66 -0.44
CA PRO A 123 -4.22 -40.12 -1.70
C PRO A 123 -5.34 -41.02 -2.25
N PRO A 124 -6.40 -40.44 -2.84
CA PRO A 124 -7.49 -41.22 -3.41
C PRO A 124 -7.01 -42.05 -4.61
N ASP A 125 -7.52 -43.27 -4.71
CA ASP A 125 -7.31 -44.19 -5.82
C ASP A 125 -7.63 -43.52 -7.16
N ALA A 126 -6.62 -43.43 -8.04
CA ALA A 126 -6.80 -43.01 -9.41
C ALA A 126 -7.46 -44.15 -10.22
N PRO A 127 -8.51 -43.89 -11.01
CA PRO A 127 -9.00 -44.88 -11.97
C PRO A 127 -7.98 -45.04 -13.12
N ALA A 128 -7.89 -46.28 -13.59
CA ALA A 128 -6.99 -46.71 -14.65
C ALA A 128 -7.19 -45.93 -15.96
N ASP A 129 -6.08 -45.50 -16.54
CA ASP A 129 -5.99 -44.85 -17.84
C ASP A 129 -6.09 -45.92 -18.95
N GLU A 130 -7.14 -45.86 -19.77
CA GLU A 130 -7.22 -46.63 -21.01
C GLU A 130 -6.41 -45.90 -22.10
N SER A 131 -5.38 -46.58 -22.58
CA SER A 131 -4.56 -46.16 -23.71
C SER A 131 -5.39 -46.04 -24.99
N GLY A 132 -5.40 -44.85 -25.61
CA GLY A 132 -5.96 -44.66 -26.94
C GLY A 132 -5.45 -43.42 -27.66
N GLY A 133 -4.56 -43.62 -28.64
CA GLY A 133 -4.54 -42.79 -29.86
C GLY A 133 -3.67 -41.53 -29.86
N THR A 134 -2.43 -41.71 -30.35
CA THR A 134 -1.55 -40.74 -31.01
C THR A 134 -2.24 -39.54 -31.70
N GLY A 135 -1.82 -38.33 -31.33
CA GLY A 135 -2.05 -37.09 -32.09
C GLY A 135 -0.97 -36.04 -31.82
N PHE A 136 0.00 -35.92 -32.72
CA PHE A 136 1.21 -35.07 -32.65
C PHE A 136 0.97 -33.54 -32.75
N PHE A 137 -0.22 -33.03 -32.42
CA PHE A 137 -0.55 -31.60 -32.55
C PHE A 137 -1.30 -30.95 -31.36
N SER A 138 -1.42 -31.61 -30.20
CA SER A 138 -2.17 -31.05 -29.05
C SER A 138 -1.33 -30.21 -28.06
N GLY A 139 -0.08 -29.86 -28.41
CA GLY A 139 0.87 -29.21 -27.50
C GLY A 139 0.82 -27.67 -27.41
N LEU A 140 -0.23 -27.01 -27.90
CA LEU A 140 -0.27 -25.52 -27.95
C LEU A 140 -1.34 -24.87 -27.06
N PHE A 141 -2.09 -25.61 -26.25
CA PHE A 141 -3.04 -25.03 -25.29
C PHE A 141 -3.18 -25.94 -24.07
N GLY A 142 -2.51 -25.60 -22.96
CA GLY A 142 -2.66 -26.37 -21.72
C GLY A 142 -1.48 -26.24 -20.76
N GLY A 143 -1.14 -25.02 -20.36
CA GLY A 143 -0.21 -24.77 -19.25
C GLY A 143 -1.00 -24.44 -17.99
N GLY A 144 -1.02 -25.37 -17.04
CA GLY A 144 -1.75 -25.27 -15.78
C GLY A 144 -1.40 -24.01 -15.00
N GLY A 145 -2.37 -23.11 -14.87
CA GLY A 145 -2.36 -22.09 -13.84
C GLY A 145 -2.80 -22.74 -12.54
N ALA A 146 -1.97 -22.60 -11.50
CA ALA A 146 -2.46 -22.71 -10.13
C ALA A 146 -3.69 -21.80 -10.01
N THR A 147 -4.82 -22.37 -9.61
CA THR A 147 -6.04 -21.62 -9.32
C THR A 147 -5.76 -20.73 -8.12
N VAL A 148 -5.19 -19.55 -8.34
CA VAL A 148 -5.41 -18.41 -7.44
C VAL A 148 -6.93 -18.28 -7.35
N PRO A 149 -7.55 -18.20 -6.17
CA PRO A 149 -8.99 -17.99 -6.08
C PRO A 149 -9.32 -16.66 -6.77
N SER A 150 -9.69 -16.72 -8.05
CA SER A 150 -10.09 -15.59 -8.87
C SER A 150 -11.60 -15.56 -9.08
N ALA A 151 -12.34 -16.32 -8.27
CA ALA A 151 -13.70 -15.99 -7.95
C ALA A 151 -13.64 -14.86 -6.91
N ARG A 152 -14.04 -13.65 -7.30
CA ARG A 152 -14.27 -12.52 -6.38
C ARG A 152 -15.24 -13.00 -5.29
N SER A 153 -14.70 -13.47 -4.16
CA SER A 153 -15.48 -14.04 -3.06
C SER A 153 -16.48 -12.99 -2.60
N GLU A 154 -17.75 -13.36 -2.66
CA GLU A 154 -18.84 -12.55 -2.11
C GLU A 154 -19.00 -12.90 -0.63
N VAL A 155 -19.19 -11.89 0.20
CA VAL A 155 -19.31 -12.03 1.65
C VAL A 155 -20.63 -11.45 2.13
N GLY A 156 -21.08 -11.93 3.29
CA GLY A 156 -22.24 -11.36 3.97
C GLY A 156 -21.93 -10.00 4.61
N PRO A 157 -22.97 -9.20 4.91
CA PRO A 157 -22.78 -8.00 5.71
C PRO A 157 -22.22 -8.36 7.08
N ASN A 158 -21.32 -7.53 7.60
CA ASN A 158 -20.63 -7.69 8.88
C ASN A 158 -19.66 -8.89 8.99
N GLU A 159 -19.47 -9.68 7.93
CA GLU A 159 -18.47 -10.75 7.91
C GLU A 159 -17.04 -10.18 7.96
N ALA A 160 -16.16 -10.77 8.78
CA ALA A 160 -14.76 -10.36 8.79
C ALA A 160 -14.05 -10.91 7.55
N VAL A 161 -13.35 -10.04 6.82
CA VAL A 161 -12.59 -10.42 5.62
C VAL A 161 -11.12 -10.56 6.01
N PRO A 162 -10.43 -11.65 5.64
CA PRO A 162 -9.00 -11.78 5.91
C PRO A 162 -8.20 -10.59 5.37
N PHE A 163 -7.24 -10.12 6.15
CA PHE A 163 -6.42 -8.98 5.76
C PHE A 163 -5.71 -9.22 4.42
N GLY A 164 -5.73 -8.23 3.54
CA GLY A 164 -5.18 -8.31 2.19
C GLY A 164 -6.18 -8.73 1.12
N ALA A 165 -7.43 -9.01 1.48
CA ALA A 165 -8.50 -9.29 0.53
C ALA A 165 -9.52 -8.14 0.46
N LEU A 166 -10.07 -7.94 -0.74
CA LEU A 166 -11.21 -7.06 -1.02
C LEU A 166 -12.36 -7.94 -1.50
N ALA A 167 -13.24 -8.34 -0.58
CA ALA A 167 -14.38 -9.18 -0.90
C ALA A 167 -15.54 -8.35 -1.47
N ARG A 168 -16.40 -8.95 -2.28
CA ARG A 168 -17.60 -8.25 -2.79
C ARG A 168 -18.73 -8.32 -1.78
N LEU A 169 -19.44 -7.22 -1.61
CA LEU A 169 -20.71 -7.15 -0.89
C LEU A 169 -21.76 -6.56 -1.82
N CYS A 170 -22.67 -7.39 -2.31
CA CYS A 170 -23.71 -7.01 -3.25
C CYS A 170 -25.08 -6.91 -2.56
N GLY A 171 -26.00 -6.13 -3.10
CA GLY A 171 -27.39 -6.08 -2.64
C GLY A 171 -27.62 -5.46 -1.25
N VAL A 172 -26.61 -4.81 -0.68
CA VAL A 172 -26.69 -4.18 0.65
C VAL A 172 -26.49 -2.67 0.55
N ASP A 173 -27.32 -1.92 1.26
CA ASP A 173 -27.15 -0.49 1.46
C ASP A 173 -26.05 -0.23 2.51
N VAL A 174 -24.83 0.03 2.04
CA VAL A 174 -23.65 0.28 2.88
C VAL A 174 -23.88 1.45 3.85
N GLY A 175 -24.70 2.44 3.49
CA GLY A 175 -25.01 3.57 4.38
C GLY A 175 -25.76 3.19 5.65
N ARG A 176 -26.32 1.98 5.72
CA ARG A 176 -26.92 1.41 6.94
C ARG A 176 -25.93 0.62 7.79
N LEU A 177 -24.80 0.23 7.22
CA LEU A 177 -23.76 -0.56 7.90
C LEU A 177 -22.62 0.31 8.43
N ALA A 178 -22.35 1.44 7.78
CA ALA A 178 -21.16 2.23 8.01
C ALA A 178 -21.36 3.70 7.63
N SER A 179 -20.52 4.55 8.20
CA SER A 179 -20.50 5.98 7.91
C SER A 179 -19.53 6.27 6.77
N ALA A 180 -19.94 7.06 5.78
CA ALA A 180 -19.02 7.57 4.77
C ALA A 180 -18.05 8.56 5.42
N ILE A 181 -16.75 8.29 5.36
CA ILE A 181 -15.73 9.15 5.96
C ILE A 181 -14.90 9.91 4.92
N GLU A 182 -14.83 9.40 3.69
CA GLU A 182 -14.05 10.00 2.61
C GLU A 182 -14.71 9.79 1.25
N ARG A 183 -14.50 10.73 0.33
CA ARG A 183 -14.98 10.67 -1.04
C ARG A 183 -13.89 11.11 -1.99
N HIS A 184 -13.71 10.34 -3.07
CA HIS A 184 -12.88 10.71 -4.21
C HIS A 184 -13.64 10.40 -5.49
N GLU A 185 -14.13 11.44 -6.16
CA GLU A 185 -14.89 11.32 -7.42
C GLU A 185 -16.06 10.33 -7.29
N ARG A 186 -15.99 9.18 -7.99
CA ARG A 186 -16.99 8.12 -7.92
C ARG A 186 -16.88 7.26 -6.67
N TYR A 187 -15.70 7.16 -6.08
CA TYR A 187 -15.43 6.29 -4.94
C TYR A 187 -15.80 6.94 -3.62
N ARG A 188 -16.29 6.13 -2.70
CA ARG A 188 -16.61 6.54 -1.33
C ARG A 188 -16.07 5.49 -0.38
N LEU A 189 -15.39 5.92 0.66
CA LEU A 189 -14.86 5.07 1.72
C LEU A 189 -15.76 5.18 2.95
N TYR A 190 -16.11 4.03 3.51
CA TYR A 190 -16.98 3.92 4.68
C TYR A 190 -16.27 3.15 5.79
N ASP A 191 -16.47 3.62 7.02
CA ASP A 191 -15.98 3.00 8.25
C ASP A 191 -17.19 2.58 9.11
N SER A 192 -17.23 1.30 9.51
CA SER A 192 -18.29 0.76 10.39
C SER A 192 -18.21 1.27 11.83
N ALA A 193 -17.04 1.72 12.30
CA ALA A 193 -16.88 2.34 13.61
C ALA A 193 -15.82 3.45 13.58
N PRO A 194 -16.15 4.64 13.04
CA PRO A 194 -15.25 5.80 13.01
C PRO A 194 -14.73 6.17 14.40
N GLY A 195 -13.46 6.56 14.48
CA GLY A 195 -12.82 6.96 15.74
C GLY A 195 -12.25 5.79 16.56
N GLN A 196 -12.51 4.55 16.16
CA GLN A 196 -11.93 3.38 16.80
C GLN A 196 -10.55 3.04 16.22
N THR A 197 -9.71 2.40 17.03
CA THR A 197 -8.37 1.94 16.63
C THR A 197 -8.29 0.43 16.36
N GLY A 198 -9.30 -0.34 16.76
CA GLY A 198 -9.34 -1.79 16.52
C GLY A 198 -9.69 -2.16 15.07
N PRO A 199 -9.34 -3.39 14.61
CA PRO A 199 -9.80 -3.91 13.33
C PRO A 199 -11.33 -3.93 13.25
N ARG A 200 -11.86 -3.46 12.12
CA ARG A 200 -13.31 -3.35 11.85
C ARG A 200 -13.56 -3.40 10.36
N ASN A 201 -14.84 -3.48 9.99
CA ASN A 201 -15.21 -3.55 8.58
C ASN A 201 -15.18 -2.16 7.94
N TRP A 202 -14.63 -2.16 6.74
CA TRP A 202 -14.54 -1.03 5.84
C TRP A 202 -15.21 -1.40 4.54
N TYR A 203 -15.72 -0.37 3.86
CA TYR A 203 -16.38 -0.57 2.59
C TYR A 203 -15.97 0.52 1.61
N ILE A 204 -15.71 0.14 0.37
CA ILE A 204 -15.57 1.08 -0.75
C ILE A 204 -16.74 0.86 -1.69
N THR A 205 -17.42 1.93 -2.09
CA THR A 205 -18.44 1.90 -3.14
C THR A 205 -17.99 2.68 -4.36
N GLY A 206 -18.75 2.57 -5.45
CA GLY A 206 -18.45 3.23 -6.73
C GLY A 206 -17.90 2.30 -7.80
N PHE A 207 -18.00 0.98 -7.64
CA PHE A 207 -17.60 -0.01 -8.66
C PHE A 207 -18.67 -0.21 -9.73
N ASP A 208 -18.26 -0.62 -10.93
CA ASP A 208 -19.14 -0.81 -12.10
C ASP A 208 -20.11 -1.99 -11.92
N ASP A 209 -19.73 -2.98 -11.11
CA ASP A 209 -20.60 -4.12 -10.80
C ASP A 209 -21.66 -3.80 -9.73
N GLY A 210 -21.71 -2.55 -9.25
CA GLY A 210 -22.68 -2.09 -8.25
C GLY A 210 -22.46 -2.68 -6.86
N CYS A 211 -21.46 -3.52 -6.66
CA CYS A 211 -21.16 -4.13 -5.37
C CYS A 211 -20.08 -3.33 -4.63
N ALA A 212 -20.24 -3.21 -3.32
CA ALA A 212 -19.19 -2.66 -2.48
C ALA A 212 -18.00 -3.62 -2.42
N ARG A 213 -16.82 -3.11 -2.08
CA ARG A 213 -15.67 -3.91 -1.66
C ARG A 213 -15.54 -3.81 -0.16
N GLN A 214 -15.70 -4.94 0.52
CA GLN A 214 -15.60 -5.08 1.95
C GLN A 214 -14.22 -5.63 2.33
N PHE A 215 -13.66 -5.09 3.40
CA PHE A 215 -12.41 -5.56 3.98
C PHE A 215 -12.35 -5.25 5.48
N THR A 216 -11.46 -5.92 6.21
CA THR A 216 -11.26 -5.70 7.64
C THR A 216 -9.89 -5.12 7.89
N ALA A 217 -9.83 -4.00 8.62
CA ALA A 217 -8.60 -3.25 8.87
C ALA A 217 -8.75 -2.31 10.07
N ALA A 218 -7.63 -1.83 10.61
CA ALA A 218 -7.61 -0.80 11.64
C ALA A 218 -7.67 0.62 11.06
N LEU A 219 -7.18 0.84 9.84
CA LEU A 219 -7.28 2.13 9.15
C LEU A 219 -7.31 1.92 7.65
N ALA A 220 -8.11 2.71 6.94
CA ALA A 220 -8.05 2.83 5.49
C ALA A 220 -8.12 4.30 5.11
N LEU A 221 -7.38 4.68 4.08
CA LEU A 221 -7.29 6.05 3.57
C LEU A 221 -7.26 6.03 2.05
N PHE A 222 -7.86 7.03 1.40
CA PHE A 222 -7.55 7.28 0.00
C PHE A 222 -6.21 8.03 -0.13
N GLY A 223 -5.49 7.70 -1.20
CA GLY A 223 -4.33 8.42 -1.68
C GLY A 223 -4.61 8.93 -3.10
N THR A 224 -4.38 10.22 -3.33
CA THR A 224 -4.61 10.80 -4.66
C THR A 224 -3.52 10.36 -5.64
N VAL A 225 -3.83 10.46 -6.93
CA VAL A 225 -2.85 10.20 -7.98
C VAL A 225 -1.70 11.21 -7.91
N GLU A 226 -1.98 12.44 -7.50
CA GLU A 226 -0.98 13.49 -7.32
C GLU A 226 0.05 13.14 -6.24
N THR A 227 -0.41 12.66 -5.07
CA THR A 227 0.50 12.22 -4.00
C THR A 227 1.37 11.06 -4.49
N HIS A 228 0.77 10.09 -5.19
CA HIS A 228 1.53 8.98 -5.75
C HIS A 228 2.59 9.43 -6.77
N GLU A 229 2.27 10.32 -7.70
CA GLU A 229 3.26 10.86 -8.66
C GLU A 229 4.38 11.63 -7.97
N SER A 230 4.05 12.43 -6.95
CA SER A 230 5.05 13.18 -6.19
C SER A 230 6.06 12.25 -5.52
N LEU A 231 5.61 11.11 -5.00
CA LEU A 231 6.50 10.10 -4.43
C LEU A 231 7.30 9.36 -5.52
N ARG A 232 6.64 8.94 -6.61
CA ARG A 232 7.24 8.08 -7.64
C ARG A 232 8.16 8.81 -8.62
N TYR A 233 8.03 10.13 -8.75
CA TYR A 233 8.87 10.95 -9.63
C TYR A 233 9.59 12.09 -8.90
N GLY A 234 9.47 12.15 -7.57
CA GLY A 234 10.21 13.09 -6.71
C GLY A 234 11.63 12.62 -6.38
N ALA A 235 12.30 13.34 -5.49
CA ALA A 235 13.70 13.11 -5.14
C ALA A 235 14.01 11.71 -4.59
N ALA A 236 13.04 11.07 -3.92
CA ALA A 236 13.17 9.73 -3.33
C ALA A 236 12.71 8.58 -4.25
N ALA A 237 12.42 8.85 -5.52
CA ALA A 237 11.85 7.86 -6.44
C ALA A 237 12.71 6.60 -6.64
N GLY A 238 14.04 6.73 -6.52
CA GLY A 238 14.99 5.64 -6.75
C GLY A 238 14.98 4.56 -5.66
N ASP A 239 14.55 4.90 -4.45
CA ASP A 239 14.60 4.01 -3.29
C ASP A 239 13.28 3.25 -3.07
N LEU A 240 12.23 3.62 -3.82
CA LEU A 240 10.91 2.99 -3.69
C LEU A 240 10.84 1.70 -4.51
N PRO A 241 10.62 0.53 -3.85
CA PRO A 241 10.45 -0.73 -4.56
C PRO A 241 9.26 -0.62 -5.52
N MET A 242 9.34 -1.36 -6.62
CA MET A 242 8.26 -1.41 -7.61
C MET A 242 7.21 -2.42 -7.16
N THR A 243 5.95 -2.00 -7.03
CA THR A 243 4.84 -2.88 -6.60
C THR A 243 3.92 -3.24 -7.77
N ALA A 244 2.99 -4.17 -7.53
CA ALA A 244 1.94 -4.49 -8.49
C ALA A 244 0.99 -3.30 -8.72
N THR A 245 0.70 -2.50 -7.68
CA THR A 245 -0.08 -1.27 -7.85
C THR A 245 0.66 -0.21 -8.66
N ASP A 246 1.98 -0.07 -8.48
CA ASP A 246 2.80 0.85 -9.26
C ASP A 246 2.82 0.47 -10.75
N GLU A 247 2.92 -0.82 -11.08
CA GLU A 247 2.93 -1.30 -12.47
C GLU A 247 1.57 -1.06 -13.14
N ALA A 248 0.48 -1.39 -12.45
CA ALA A 248 -0.89 -1.11 -12.93
C ALA A 248 -1.13 0.39 -13.12
N TYR A 249 -0.65 1.21 -12.18
CA TYR A 249 -0.71 2.66 -12.28
C TYR A 249 0.03 3.17 -13.52
N LYS A 250 1.27 2.74 -13.77
CA LYS A 250 2.04 3.16 -14.95
C LYS A 250 1.37 2.78 -16.26
N ASP A 251 0.68 1.63 -16.31
CA ASP A 251 -0.05 1.19 -17.48
C ASP A 251 -1.29 2.05 -17.76
N VAL A 252 -2.07 2.36 -16.72
CA VAL A 252 -3.20 3.29 -16.83
C VAL A 252 -2.71 4.70 -17.20
N LYS A 253 -1.70 5.20 -16.49
CA LYS A 253 -1.12 6.52 -16.70
C LYS A 253 -0.62 6.70 -18.13
N SER A 254 0.17 5.77 -18.66
CA SER A 254 0.74 5.90 -20.01
C SER A 254 -0.36 6.06 -21.08
N ARG A 255 -1.50 5.37 -20.90
CA ARG A 255 -2.66 5.44 -21.79
C ARG A 255 -3.42 6.78 -21.66
N ILE A 256 -3.64 7.26 -20.44
CA ILE A 256 -4.42 8.48 -20.19
C ILE A 256 -3.59 9.74 -20.46
N CYS A 257 -2.35 9.76 -20.01
CA CYS A 257 -1.45 10.91 -20.06
C CYS A 257 -0.67 11.00 -21.38
N ARG A 258 -0.58 9.89 -22.14
CA ARG A 258 0.17 9.78 -23.40
C ARG A 258 1.67 10.06 -23.22
N VAL A 259 2.24 9.50 -22.16
CA VAL A 259 3.67 9.62 -21.80
C VAL A 259 4.27 8.22 -21.60
N GLY A 260 5.60 8.13 -21.60
CA GLY A 260 6.30 6.87 -21.28
C GLY A 260 6.02 6.43 -19.83
N ARG A 261 6.13 5.12 -19.56
CA ARG A 261 5.86 4.54 -18.23
C ARG A 261 6.71 5.15 -17.11
N SER A 262 7.93 5.59 -17.43
CA SER A 262 8.88 6.21 -16.48
C SER A 262 8.85 7.73 -16.46
N GLN A 263 7.89 8.37 -17.14
CA GLN A 263 7.76 9.83 -17.19
C GLN A 263 6.53 10.29 -16.41
N PRO A 264 6.57 11.42 -15.70
CA PRO A 264 5.40 11.96 -14.99
C PRO A 264 4.27 12.32 -15.97
N CYS A 265 3.03 12.30 -15.49
CA CYS A 265 1.82 12.53 -16.31
C CYS A 265 1.71 13.98 -16.83
N GLY A 266 2.25 14.95 -16.08
CA GLY A 266 2.19 16.37 -16.42
C GLY A 266 0.76 16.92 -16.42
N SER A 267 0.41 17.73 -17.42
CA SER A 267 -0.87 18.47 -17.46
C SER A 267 -2.13 17.60 -17.52
N ARG A 268 -2.01 16.29 -17.78
CA ARG A 268 -3.14 15.35 -17.82
C ARG A 268 -3.41 14.69 -16.47
N LEU A 269 -2.68 15.04 -15.42
CA LEU A 269 -2.80 14.42 -14.08
C LEU A 269 -4.23 14.51 -13.55
N GLY A 270 -4.87 15.68 -13.63
CA GLY A 270 -6.26 15.86 -13.21
C GLY A 270 -7.30 15.09 -14.06
N ARG A 271 -6.93 14.54 -15.22
CA ARG A 271 -7.79 13.60 -15.97
C ARG A 271 -7.65 12.18 -15.41
N LEU A 272 -6.44 11.79 -15.06
CA LEU A 272 -6.14 10.49 -14.46
C LEU A 272 -6.77 10.39 -13.06
N ASP A 273 -6.62 11.43 -12.24
CA ASP A 273 -7.15 11.51 -10.88
C ASP A 273 -8.68 11.42 -10.82
N ARG A 274 -9.38 11.97 -11.83
CA ARG A 274 -10.84 11.87 -11.98
C ARG A 274 -11.41 10.44 -12.04
N THR A 275 -10.57 9.49 -12.42
CA THR A 275 -10.96 8.10 -12.69
C THR A 275 -10.24 7.10 -11.79
N SER A 276 -9.29 7.58 -10.98
CA SER A 276 -8.36 6.70 -10.29
C SER A 276 -8.05 7.20 -8.90
N VAL A 277 -7.85 6.28 -7.97
CA VAL A 277 -7.46 6.58 -6.60
C VAL A 277 -6.69 5.39 -6.02
N PHE A 278 -5.74 5.68 -5.14
CA PHE A 278 -5.11 4.65 -4.32
C PHE A 278 -5.85 4.47 -3.02
N VAL A 279 -5.81 3.26 -2.47
CA VAL A 279 -6.28 2.97 -1.13
C VAL A 279 -5.13 2.33 -0.38
N THR A 280 -4.80 2.88 0.79
CA THR A 280 -3.85 2.26 1.71
C THR A 280 -4.62 1.77 2.92
N VAL A 281 -4.42 0.49 3.26
CA VAL A 281 -5.16 -0.24 4.28
C VAL A 281 -4.18 -0.82 5.29
N TYR A 282 -4.27 -0.38 6.54
CA TYR A 282 -3.40 -0.80 7.64
C TYR A 282 -4.08 -1.86 8.48
N GLU A 283 -3.39 -2.98 8.71
CA GLU A 283 -3.91 -4.10 9.50
C GLU A 283 -4.20 -3.68 10.96
N ARG A 284 -3.27 -2.91 11.55
CA ARG A 284 -3.26 -2.51 12.96
C ARG A 284 -2.55 -1.17 13.15
N PHE A 285 -2.80 -0.50 14.28
CA PHE A 285 -1.94 0.60 14.74
C PHE A 285 -0.73 0.03 15.51
N GLY A 286 0.42 0.73 15.46
CA GLY A 286 1.63 0.38 16.21
C GLY A 286 2.70 -0.37 15.40
N GLY A 287 3.67 -0.97 16.10
CA GLY A 287 4.86 -1.61 15.49
C GLY A 287 4.57 -2.87 14.65
N ASN A 288 5.48 -3.19 13.73
CA ASN A 288 5.36 -4.26 12.72
C ASN A 288 4.15 -4.08 11.79
N ALA A 289 4.06 -2.89 11.19
CA ALA A 289 2.98 -2.55 10.30
C ALA A 289 3.03 -3.41 9.04
N ARG A 290 1.93 -4.14 8.80
CA ARG A 290 1.60 -4.70 7.50
C ARG A 290 0.49 -3.84 6.92
N TRP A 291 0.65 -3.43 5.66
CA TRP A 291 -0.34 -2.66 4.95
C TRP A 291 -0.60 -3.24 3.56
N MET A 292 -1.80 -3.02 3.06
CA MET A 292 -2.19 -3.35 1.69
C MET A 292 -2.37 -2.05 0.92
N ASN A 293 -1.88 -2.02 -0.30
CA ASN A 293 -2.23 -0.98 -1.27
C ASN A 293 -3.20 -1.56 -2.29
N ALA A 294 -4.18 -0.76 -2.70
CA ALA A 294 -5.03 -1.04 -3.84
C ALA A 294 -5.02 0.16 -4.78
N PHE A 295 -4.95 -0.09 -6.08
CA PHE A 295 -5.16 0.93 -7.10
C PHE A 295 -6.53 0.71 -7.73
N LEU A 296 -7.42 1.69 -7.57
CA LEU A 296 -8.76 1.67 -8.15
C LEU A 296 -8.76 2.53 -9.41
N HIS A 297 -9.36 2.03 -10.48
CA HIS A 297 -9.43 2.74 -11.74
C HIS A 297 -10.72 2.38 -12.49
N ASP A 298 -11.44 3.40 -12.97
CA ASP A 298 -12.64 3.25 -13.81
C ASP A 298 -13.69 2.26 -13.26
N GLY A 299 -13.88 2.23 -11.94
CA GLY A 299 -14.88 1.39 -11.29
C GLY A 299 -14.46 -0.05 -11.07
N ASP A 300 -13.17 -0.37 -11.18
CA ASP A 300 -12.63 -1.68 -10.82
C ASP A 300 -11.39 -1.56 -9.90
N VAL A 301 -11.05 -2.68 -9.26
CA VAL A 301 -9.77 -2.85 -8.56
C VAL A 301 -8.73 -3.26 -9.60
N ALA A 302 -7.88 -2.33 -10.02
CA ALA A 302 -6.89 -2.59 -11.06
C ALA A 302 -5.72 -3.45 -10.57
N ALA A 303 -5.29 -3.25 -9.32
CA ALA A 303 -4.27 -4.06 -8.67
C ALA A 303 -4.32 -3.91 -7.15
N THR A 304 -3.73 -4.90 -6.47
CA THR A 304 -3.46 -4.87 -5.04
C THR A 304 -2.07 -5.40 -4.75
N ASP A 305 -1.43 -4.91 -3.70
CA ASP A 305 -0.22 -5.47 -3.12
C ASP A 305 -0.24 -5.37 -1.61
N ILE A 306 0.65 -6.14 -0.97
CA ILE A 306 0.83 -6.13 0.47
C ILE A 306 2.29 -5.88 0.75
N ALA A 307 2.54 -4.94 1.66
CA ALA A 307 3.86 -4.59 2.16
C ALA A 307 3.91 -4.74 3.69
N SER A 308 5.13 -4.85 4.19
CA SER A 308 5.45 -4.92 5.60
C SER A 308 6.82 -4.28 5.84
N ASN A 309 7.02 -3.69 7.01
CA ASN A 309 8.34 -3.26 7.48
C ASN A 309 9.18 -4.43 7.99
#